data_AF-A0A9J6P5I8-F1
#
_entry.id   AF-A0A9J6P5I8-F1
#
_cell.length_a   1.000
_cell.length_b   1.000
_cell.length_c   1.000
_cell.angle_alpha   90.00
_cell.angle_beta   90.00
_cell.angle_gamma   90.00
#
_symmetry.space_group_name_H-M   'P 1'
#
loop_
_entity.id
_entity.type
_entity.pdbx_description
1 polymer ?
#
loop_
_entity_poly.entity_id
_entity_poly.type
_entity_poly.pdbx_seq_one_letter_code
_entity_poly.pdbx_strand_id
1 'polypeptide(L)'
;MKQFDERDIMFSRMGLIAGTKRYVQYYKEHPEKKEVDDEARKTMQDMMAKKMDKKPEDVAKMMRKMMFMMKISNLIPGKKNFMIGSKMPSMGGNRSDSQIAISQITSQIMRKASTMHEKSSKTKVAKRKVQIEPKKMSEEIKELIRLLGIDIVGIAKITPEFNYSHRGTLMGIQGNYGEDIHLDYKYAIVIASPLIKDYINRAPHQEEMIATMRGYAETTTIASQVVMYIKELGYDALGDDFLKYYSPIVPLAVQAGVGQLGRSNMVVNPVHGNRMKMGAVLTNIPLEADEPIDFGLNEFCKLCGKCAQNCPSGAISKDKLVTEEGKTYWLHDEVKCMKMWMKVKTDCGICMSSCPFSQGVNQELVNQMKNNPEVMKKILEEDHKKYGKRNYIKEPLPIVNLK
;
A
#
# COMPACT_ATOMS: atom_id res chain seq x y z
N MET A 1 18.05 -6.24 9.84
CA MET A 1 16.76 -6.49 9.16
C MET A 1 17.06 -7.38 7.98
N LYS A 2 16.41 -8.54 7.87
CA LYS A 2 16.49 -9.35 6.67
C LYS A 2 15.84 -8.61 5.50
N GLN A 3 16.53 -8.67 4.37
CA GLN A 3 16.05 -8.10 3.13
C GLN A 3 14.87 -8.93 2.61
N PHE A 4 13.78 -8.26 2.21
CA PHE A 4 12.61 -8.93 1.67
C PHE A 4 12.78 -9.22 0.19
N ASP A 5 12.28 -10.35 -0.31
CA ASP A 5 12.20 -10.60 -1.75
C ASP A 5 10.82 -10.19 -2.26
N GLU A 6 10.74 -9.24 -3.20
CA GLU A 6 9.43 -8.81 -3.74
C GLU A 6 8.76 -9.95 -4.51
N ARG A 7 9.52 -10.95 -4.99
CA ARG A 7 8.95 -12.09 -5.70
C ARG A 7 8.06 -12.95 -4.80
N ASP A 8 8.31 -12.92 -3.49
CA ASP A 8 7.58 -13.67 -2.47
C ASP A 8 6.24 -13.04 -2.06
N ILE A 9 5.99 -11.77 -2.41
CA ILE A 9 4.73 -11.13 -2.07
C ILE A 9 3.59 -11.79 -2.85
N MET A 10 2.41 -11.88 -2.24
CA MET A 10 1.23 -12.51 -2.85
C MET A 10 0.91 -12.00 -4.25
N PHE A 11 0.99 -10.68 -4.46
CA PHE A 11 0.72 -10.09 -5.77
C PHE A 11 1.70 -10.56 -6.86
N SER A 12 2.96 -10.84 -6.51
CA SER A 12 3.96 -11.43 -7.41
C SER A 12 3.69 -12.91 -7.68
N ARG A 13 3.38 -13.68 -6.63
CA ARG A 13 3.05 -15.10 -6.75
C ARG A 13 1.79 -15.35 -7.58
N MET A 14 0.79 -14.47 -7.48
CA MET A 14 -0.42 -14.56 -8.29
C MET A 14 -0.20 -14.33 -9.78
N GLY A 15 0.91 -13.69 -10.16
CA GLY A 15 1.35 -13.55 -11.55
C GLY A 15 2.03 -14.80 -12.13
N LEU A 16 2.30 -15.83 -11.33
CA LEU A 16 2.96 -17.05 -11.79
C LEU A 16 2.03 -17.88 -12.68
N ILE A 17 2.53 -18.25 -13.87
CA ILE A 17 1.79 -19.02 -14.86
C ILE A 17 2.22 -20.50 -14.79
N ALA A 18 1.28 -21.38 -14.48
CA ALA A 18 1.52 -22.83 -14.41
C ALA A 18 2.22 -23.36 -15.67
N GLY A 19 3.21 -24.23 -15.48
CA GLY A 19 4.02 -24.84 -16.55
C GLY A 19 5.15 -23.98 -17.10
N THR A 20 5.29 -22.72 -16.69
CA THR A 20 6.45 -21.89 -17.06
C THR A 20 7.66 -22.20 -16.18
N LYS A 21 8.88 -21.96 -16.68
CA LYS A 21 10.13 -22.11 -15.91
C LYS A 21 10.07 -21.36 -14.57
N ARG A 22 9.54 -20.13 -14.59
CA ARG A 22 9.36 -19.27 -13.40
C ARG A 22 8.47 -19.93 -12.34
N TYR A 23 7.33 -20.50 -12.75
CA TYR A 23 6.43 -21.20 -11.85
C TYR A 23 7.08 -22.44 -11.24
N VAL A 24 7.72 -23.27 -12.07
CA VAL A 24 8.35 -24.52 -11.63
C VAL A 24 9.48 -24.24 -10.64
N GLN A 25 10.34 -23.25 -10.94
CA GLN A 25 11.44 -22.89 -10.06
C GLN A 25 10.95 -22.34 -8.71
N TYR A 26 10.01 -21.39 -8.73
CA TYR A 26 9.51 -20.77 -7.51
C TYR A 26 8.90 -21.79 -6.53
N TYR A 27 8.01 -22.68 -7.01
CA TYR A 27 7.39 -23.68 -6.13
C TYR A 27 8.28 -24.90 -5.84
N LYS A 28 9.43 -25.03 -6.49
CA LYS A 28 10.48 -25.96 -6.06
C LYS A 28 11.16 -25.44 -4.79
N GLU A 29 11.37 -24.14 -4.71
CA GLU A 29 11.97 -23.46 -3.55
C GLU A 29 10.96 -23.19 -2.43
N HIS A 30 9.66 -23.04 -2.79
CA HIS A 30 8.56 -22.76 -1.86
C HIS A 30 7.37 -23.72 -2.01
N PRO A 31 7.54 -25.03 -1.74
CA PRO A 31 6.49 -26.02 -1.92
C PRO A 31 5.25 -25.76 -1.05
N GLU A 32 5.44 -25.16 0.14
CA GLU A 32 4.39 -24.83 1.11
C GLU A 32 3.38 -23.79 0.58
N LYS A 33 3.77 -22.98 -0.41
CA LYS A 33 2.94 -21.93 -1.00
C LYS A 33 2.11 -22.42 -2.19
N LYS A 34 2.45 -23.57 -2.76
CA LYS A 34 1.91 -24.00 -4.06
C LYS A 34 0.40 -24.23 -4.03
N GLU A 35 -0.07 -25.04 -3.09
CA GLU A 35 -1.47 -25.44 -3.01
C GLU A 35 -2.39 -24.23 -2.79
N VAL A 36 -2.06 -23.40 -1.81
CA VAL A 36 -2.85 -22.21 -1.46
C VAL A 36 -2.88 -21.18 -2.60
N ASP A 37 -1.77 -21.01 -3.32
CA ASP A 37 -1.69 -20.07 -4.45
C ASP A 37 -2.41 -20.62 -5.69
N ASP A 38 -2.34 -21.93 -5.95
CA ASP A 38 -3.07 -22.59 -7.05
C ASP A 38 -4.58 -22.48 -6.83
N GLU A 39 -5.05 -22.72 -5.60
CA GLU A 39 -6.46 -22.59 -5.24
C GLU A 39 -6.95 -21.14 -5.41
N ALA A 40 -6.14 -20.16 -5.02
CA ALA A 40 -6.43 -18.74 -5.20
C ALA A 40 -6.51 -18.35 -6.68
N ARG A 41 -5.57 -18.81 -7.51
CA ARG A 41 -5.59 -18.59 -8.97
C ARG A 41 -6.82 -19.23 -9.62
N LYS A 42 -7.16 -20.46 -9.23
CA LYS A 42 -8.35 -21.15 -9.74
C LYS A 42 -9.63 -20.36 -9.40
N THR A 43 -9.78 -19.95 -8.14
CA THR A 43 -10.91 -19.12 -7.70
C THR A 43 -11.06 -17.86 -8.55
N MET A 44 -9.93 -17.18 -8.84
CA MET A 44 -9.90 -16.00 -9.68
C MET A 44 -10.33 -16.30 -11.13
N GLN A 45 -9.87 -17.40 -11.71
CA GLN A 45 -10.24 -17.83 -13.05
C GLN A 45 -11.73 -18.17 -13.14
N ASP A 46 -12.26 -18.93 -12.18
CA ASP A 46 -13.67 -19.33 -12.13
C ASP A 46 -14.60 -18.11 -12.00
N MET A 47 -14.22 -17.15 -11.16
CA MET A 47 -14.96 -15.89 -11.02
C MET A 47 -14.99 -15.08 -12.32
N MET A 48 -13.85 -14.98 -13.02
CA MET A 48 -13.78 -14.28 -14.30
C MET A 48 -14.55 -15.03 -15.40
N ALA A 49 -14.44 -16.36 -15.44
CA ALA A 49 -15.16 -17.23 -16.36
C ALA A 49 -16.67 -17.02 -16.26
N LYS A 50 -17.20 -17.07 -15.04
CA LYS A 50 -18.62 -16.78 -14.76
C LYS A 50 -19.03 -15.38 -15.19
N LYS A 51 -18.16 -14.38 -15.02
CA LYS A 51 -18.48 -12.99 -15.40
C LYS A 51 -18.48 -12.78 -16.92
N MET A 52 -17.58 -13.45 -17.61
CA MET A 52 -17.37 -13.29 -19.05
C MET A 52 -18.24 -14.24 -19.89
N ASP A 53 -19.03 -15.10 -19.24
CA ASP A 53 -19.75 -16.21 -19.87
C ASP A 53 -18.80 -17.07 -20.74
N LYS A 54 -17.66 -17.44 -20.15
CA LYS A 54 -16.61 -18.25 -20.80
C LYS A 54 -16.23 -19.42 -19.93
N LYS A 55 -15.61 -20.45 -20.52
CA LYS A 55 -14.99 -21.52 -19.75
C LYS A 55 -13.72 -21.02 -19.04
N PRO A 56 -13.40 -21.52 -17.83
CA PRO A 56 -12.18 -21.15 -17.10
C PRO A 56 -10.89 -21.30 -17.92
N GLU A 57 -10.76 -22.40 -18.67
CA GLU A 57 -9.65 -22.63 -19.61
C GLU A 57 -9.50 -21.52 -20.66
N ASP A 58 -10.60 -21.00 -21.21
CA ASP A 58 -10.58 -19.93 -22.21
C ASP A 58 -10.13 -18.59 -21.60
N VAL A 59 -10.58 -18.31 -20.37
CA VAL A 59 -10.12 -17.13 -19.62
C VAL A 59 -8.63 -17.24 -19.31
N ALA A 60 -8.16 -18.40 -18.87
CA ALA A 60 -6.74 -18.64 -18.61
C ALA A 60 -5.88 -18.49 -19.88
N LYS A 61 -6.36 -18.94 -21.04
CA LYS A 61 -5.70 -18.74 -22.34
C LYS A 61 -5.69 -17.26 -22.74
N MET A 62 -6.80 -16.55 -22.56
CA MET A 62 -6.92 -15.12 -22.84
C MET A 62 -5.96 -14.30 -21.96
N MET A 63 -5.89 -14.56 -20.66
CA MET A 63 -4.96 -13.90 -19.75
C MET A 63 -3.51 -14.11 -20.14
N ARG A 64 -3.13 -15.35 -20.50
CA ARG A 64 -1.78 -15.66 -20.99
C ARG A 64 -1.44 -14.83 -22.23
N LYS A 65 -2.37 -14.74 -23.19
CA LYS A 65 -2.20 -13.91 -24.40
C LYS A 65 -2.09 -12.42 -24.06
N MET A 66 -2.92 -11.92 -23.14
CA MET A 66 -2.89 -10.52 -22.69
C MET A 66 -1.56 -10.18 -22.01
N MET A 67 -1.11 -10.99 -21.05
CA MET A 67 0.17 -10.79 -20.36
C MET A 67 1.36 -10.83 -21.33
N PHE A 68 1.34 -11.74 -22.31
CA PHE A 68 2.35 -11.80 -23.36
C PHE A 68 2.40 -10.50 -24.19
N MET A 69 1.25 -10.01 -24.64
CA MET A 69 1.15 -8.74 -25.38
C MET A 69 1.60 -7.54 -24.56
N MET A 70 1.30 -7.52 -23.26
CA MET A 70 1.74 -6.46 -22.36
C MET A 70 3.25 -6.48 -22.15
N LYS A 71 3.85 -7.67 -22.03
CA LYS A 71 5.30 -7.83 -21.96
C LYS A 71 5.99 -7.29 -23.22
N ILE A 72 5.47 -7.59 -24.41
CA ILE A 72 5.97 -7.02 -25.66
C ILE A 72 5.81 -5.49 -25.66
N SER A 73 4.66 -4.97 -25.23
CA SER A 73 4.43 -3.53 -25.19
C SER A 73 5.40 -2.78 -24.27
N ASN A 74 5.80 -3.38 -23.15
CA ASN A 74 6.76 -2.78 -22.21
C ASN A 74 8.22 -2.84 -22.73
N LEU A 75 8.51 -3.67 -23.72
CA LEU A 75 9.82 -3.74 -24.38
C LEU A 75 9.98 -2.71 -25.51
N ILE A 76 8.91 -2.02 -25.90
CA ILE A 76 8.94 -0.99 -26.95
C ILE A 76 9.27 0.37 -26.30
N PRO A 77 10.44 0.97 -26.61
CA PRO A 77 10.81 2.28 -26.07
C PRO A 77 9.73 3.33 -26.40
N GLY A 78 9.28 4.07 -25.38
CA GLY A 78 8.31 5.17 -25.55
C GLY A 78 6.83 4.79 -25.41
N LYS A 79 6.46 3.51 -25.27
CA LYS A 79 5.09 3.15 -24.84
C LYS A 79 4.95 3.28 -23.33
N LYS A 80 4.01 4.14 -22.88
CA LYS A 80 3.58 4.25 -21.47
C LYS A 80 3.29 2.84 -20.92
N ASN A 81 3.71 2.54 -19.68
CA ASN A 81 3.30 1.30 -19.01
C ASN A 81 1.79 1.11 -19.22
N PHE A 82 1.37 -0.11 -19.51
CA PHE A 82 -0.04 -0.40 -19.78
C PHE A 82 -0.96 0.15 -18.68
N MET A 83 -0.56 0.12 -17.39
CA MET A 83 -1.34 0.73 -16.31
C MET A 83 -1.26 2.27 -16.20
N ILE A 84 -0.26 2.91 -16.81
CA ILE A 84 -0.07 4.38 -16.82
C ILE A 84 -0.97 5.05 -17.87
N GLY A 85 -1.41 4.32 -18.90
CA GLY A 85 -2.18 4.86 -20.02
C GLY A 85 -3.42 4.08 -20.45
N SER A 86 -3.57 2.83 -20.02
CA SER A 86 -4.75 2.03 -20.38
C SER A 86 -5.61 1.79 -19.15
N LYS A 87 -6.93 1.82 -19.37
CA LYS A 87 -7.94 1.32 -18.44
C LYS A 87 -7.39 -0.01 -17.92
N MET A 88 -7.12 -0.11 -16.62
CA MET A 88 -6.92 -1.40 -15.95
C MET A 88 -7.99 -2.32 -16.55
N PRO A 89 -7.62 -3.46 -17.20
CA PRO A 89 -8.57 -4.21 -18.00
C PRO A 89 -9.69 -4.59 -17.06
N SER A 90 -10.81 -3.88 -17.18
CA SER A 90 -11.98 -4.16 -16.38
C SER A 90 -12.35 -5.56 -16.79
N MET A 91 -12.19 -6.51 -15.87
CA MET A 91 -12.67 -7.87 -16.07
C MET A 91 -14.08 -7.75 -16.67
N GLY A 92 -14.26 -8.21 -17.91
CA GLY A 92 -15.37 -7.79 -18.77
C GLY A 92 -16.75 -7.94 -18.14
N GLY A 93 -17.69 -7.08 -18.55
CA GLY A 93 -19.09 -7.03 -18.12
C GLY A 93 -19.66 -5.62 -18.31
N ASN A 94 -20.99 -5.48 -18.48
CA ASN A 94 -21.65 -4.16 -18.53
C ASN A 94 -21.33 -3.42 -17.22
N ARG A 95 -20.68 -2.26 -17.33
CA ARG A 95 -20.44 -1.37 -16.20
C ARG A 95 -21.71 -0.58 -15.94
N SER A 96 -22.07 -0.39 -14.68
CA SER A 96 -23.04 0.66 -14.34
C SER A 96 -22.44 2.04 -14.64
N ASP A 97 -23.28 3.05 -14.85
CA ASP A 97 -22.82 4.42 -15.10
C ASP A 97 -21.93 4.95 -13.97
N SER A 98 -22.25 4.57 -12.73
CA SER A 98 -21.40 4.78 -11.56
C SER A 98 -19.99 4.20 -11.71
N GLN A 99 -19.88 2.94 -12.16
CA GLN A 99 -18.58 2.30 -12.37
C GLN A 99 -17.77 2.96 -13.50
N ILE A 100 -18.44 3.52 -14.51
CA ILE A 100 -17.80 4.28 -15.57
C ILE A 100 -17.26 5.59 -15.01
N ALA A 101 -18.08 6.36 -14.30
CA ALA A 101 -17.70 7.65 -13.72
C ALA A 101 -16.54 7.53 -12.72
N ILE A 102 -16.63 6.57 -11.79
CA ILE A 102 -15.57 6.30 -10.80
C ILE A 102 -14.27 5.90 -11.49
N SER A 103 -14.34 4.99 -12.48
CA SER A 103 -13.18 4.58 -13.26
C SER A 103 -12.53 5.76 -13.99
N GLN A 104 -13.31 6.71 -14.51
CA GLN A 104 -12.78 7.91 -15.14
C GLN A 104 -12.05 8.81 -14.13
N ILE A 105 -12.66 9.12 -12.99
CA ILE A 105 -12.07 9.99 -11.95
C ILE A 105 -10.76 9.38 -11.43
N THR A 106 -10.80 8.12 -10.99
CA THR A 106 -9.63 7.39 -10.48
C THR A 106 -8.52 7.26 -11.52
N SER A 107 -8.86 7.05 -12.79
CA SER A 107 -7.85 7.00 -13.86
C SER A 107 -7.21 8.36 -14.11
N GLN A 108 -7.97 9.46 -14.03
CA GLN A 108 -7.44 10.80 -14.28
C GLN A 108 -6.46 11.24 -13.17
N ILE A 109 -6.81 11.03 -11.90
CA ILE A 109 -5.92 11.37 -10.78
C ILE A 109 -4.63 10.54 -10.84
N MET A 110 -4.72 9.24 -11.15
CA MET A 110 -3.55 8.38 -11.29
C MET A 110 -2.71 8.73 -12.52
N ARG A 111 -3.33 9.14 -13.63
CA ARG A 111 -2.59 9.60 -14.82
C ARG A 111 -1.77 10.87 -14.52
N LYS A 112 -2.33 11.81 -13.74
CA LYS A 112 -1.61 13.01 -13.30
C LYS A 112 -0.41 12.62 -12.42
N ALA A 113 -0.63 11.79 -11.41
CA ALA A 113 0.41 11.29 -10.53
C ALA A 113 1.52 10.57 -11.31
N SER A 114 1.15 9.71 -12.24
CA SER A 114 2.11 8.98 -13.07
C SER A 114 2.90 9.88 -14.02
N THR A 115 2.29 10.93 -14.56
CA THR A 115 3.01 11.91 -15.38
C THR A 115 4.07 12.61 -14.53
N MET A 116 3.75 12.93 -13.28
CA MET A 116 4.70 13.54 -12.36
C MET A 116 5.83 12.59 -11.96
N HIS A 117 5.51 11.32 -11.67
CA HIS A 117 6.50 10.28 -11.41
C HIS A 117 7.47 10.11 -12.59
N GLU A 118 6.97 10.00 -13.82
CA GLU A 118 7.80 9.90 -15.02
C GLU A 118 8.69 11.13 -15.23
N LYS A 119 8.17 12.34 -14.93
CA LYS A 119 8.96 13.56 -14.98
C LYS A 119 10.10 13.53 -13.94
N SER A 120 9.79 13.14 -12.71
CA SER A 120 10.78 13.09 -11.61
C SER A 120 11.89 12.07 -11.85
N SER A 121 11.56 10.90 -12.43
CA SER A 121 12.54 9.86 -12.74
C SER A 121 13.50 10.27 -13.87
N LYS A 122 13.02 11.05 -14.85
CA LYS A 122 13.85 11.60 -15.95
C LYS A 122 14.61 12.87 -15.57
N THR A 123 14.26 13.51 -14.46
CA THR A 123 14.95 14.70 -13.98
C THR A 123 16.39 14.33 -13.61
N LYS A 124 17.35 15.11 -14.13
CA LYS A 124 18.79 14.92 -13.85
C LYS A 124 19.17 15.67 -12.58
N VAL A 125 20.15 15.14 -11.85
CA VAL A 125 20.75 15.83 -10.71
C VAL A 125 21.48 17.07 -11.22
N ALA A 126 21.24 18.23 -10.60
CA ALA A 126 21.91 19.48 -10.93
C ALA A 126 23.42 19.36 -10.68
N LYS A 127 24.23 19.98 -11.55
CA LYS A 127 25.70 19.96 -11.41
C LYS A 127 26.17 20.75 -10.18
N ARG A 128 25.44 21.81 -9.83
CA ARG A 128 25.72 22.61 -8.64
C ARG A 128 25.18 21.85 -7.44
N LYS A 129 26.05 21.61 -6.45
CA LYS A 129 25.68 21.02 -5.18
C LYS A 129 25.53 22.10 -4.13
N VAL A 130 24.32 22.26 -3.60
CA VAL A 130 24.03 23.22 -2.52
C VAL A 130 24.62 22.68 -1.21
N GLN A 131 25.17 23.55 -0.36
CA GLN A 131 25.62 23.14 0.97
C GLN A 131 24.42 22.95 1.89
N ILE A 132 24.39 21.82 2.60
CA ILE A 132 23.25 21.38 3.39
C ILE A 132 23.63 21.29 4.87
N GLU A 133 22.88 21.98 5.71
CA GLU A 133 22.82 21.69 7.14
C GLU A 133 21.70 20.66 7.37
N PRO A 134 22.00 19.45 7.88
CA PRO A 134 21.03 18.34 7.91
C PRO A 134 19.73 18.64 8.65
N LYS A 135 19.81 19.30 9.81
CA LYS A 135 18.65 19.63 10.64
C LYS A 135 17.70 20.58 9.90
N LYS A 136 18.25 21.71 9.44
CA LYS A 136 17.49 22.70 8.68
C LYS A 136 16.87 22.12 7.41
N MET A 137 17.59 21.27 6.67
CA MET A 137 17.04 20.62 5.46
C MET A 137 15.93 19.63 5.78
N SER A 138 16.02 18.87 6.88
CA SER A 138 14.92 18.03 7.36
C SER A 138 13.66 18.87 7.66
N GLU A 139 13.82 20.01 8.33
CA GLU A 139 12.72 20.94 8.63
C GLU A 139 12.12 21.55 7.34
N GLU A 140 12.96 21.99 6.40
CA GLU A 140 12.55 22.53 5.10
C GLU A 140 11.77 21.52 4.24
N ILE A 141 12.24 20.28 4.15
CA ILE A 141 11.54 19.23 3.40
C ILE A 141 10.17 18.93 4.02
N LYS A 142 10.10 18.84 5.36
CA LYS A 142 8.83 18.63 6.06
C LYS A 142 7.87 19.79 5.80
N GLU A 143 8.35 21.03 5.82
CA GLU A 143 7.54 22.22 5.53
C GLU A 143 7.10 22.28 4.06
N LEU A 144 7.96 21.89 3.11
CA LEU A 144 7.59 21.76 1.71
C LEU A 144 6.46 20.74 1.53
N ILE A 145 6.52 19.59 2.20
CA ILE A 145 5.47 18.56 2.12
C ILE A 145 4.16 19.06 2.75
N ARG A 146 4.23 19.82 3.85
CA ARG A 146 3.06 20.51 4.44
C ARG A 146 2.44 21.52 3.49
N LEU A 147 3.26 22.34 2.84
CA LEU A 147 2.82 23.30 1.82
C LEU A 147 2.10 22.59 0.66
N LEU A 148 2.52 21.37 0.32
CA LEU A 148 1.90 20.53 -0.71
C LEU A 148 0.63 19.79 -0.23
N GLY A 149 0.25 19.94 1.04
CA GLY A 149 -1.03 19.51 1.60
C GLY A 149 -0.99 18.23 2.45
N ILE A 150 0.19 17.74 2.84
CA ILE A 150 0.34 16.58 3.75
C ILE A 150 1.17 16.97 4.98
N ASP A 151 0.68 16.63 6.16
CA ASP A 151 1.36 16.87 7.44
C ASP A 151 1.99 15.62 8.06
N ILE A 152 1.64 14.42 7.57
CA ILE A 152 2.18 13.15 8.06
C ILE A 152 3.43 12.78 7.26
N VAL A 153 4.59 13.21 7.76
CA VAL A 153 5.91 12.96 7.16
C VAL A 153 6.89 12.47 8.22
N GLY A 154 7.71 11.50 7.86
CA GLY A 154 8.79 11.00 8.69
C GLY A 154 10.05 10.76 7.86
N ILE A 155 11.22 10.88 8.46
CA ILE A 155 12.52 10.66 7.82
C ILE A 155 13.21 9.49 8.51
N ALA A 156 13.48 8.42 7.77
CA ALA A 156 14.27 7.29 8.28
C ALA A 156 15.69 7.34 7.73
N LYS A 157 16.67 6.99 8.57
CA LYS A 157 17.96 6.50 8.10
C LYS A 157 17.79 5.06 7.64
N ILE A 158 18.33 4.73 6.47
CA ILE A 158 18.18 3.41 5.85
C ILE A 158 19.52 2.84 5.39
N THR A 159 19.51 1.54 5.15
CA THR A 159 20.58 0.74 4.57
C THR A 159 20.01 -0.08 3.40
N PRO A 160 20.84 -0.67 2.52
CA PRO A 160 20.34 -1.42 1.36
C PRO A 160 19.33 -2.53 1.70
N GLU A 161 19.39 -3.12 2.89
CA GLU A 161 18.50 -4.19 3.36
C GLU A 161 17.05 -3.72 3.60
N PHE A 162 16.79 -2.42 3.61
CA PHE A 162 15.43 -1.89 3.61
C PHE A 162 14.73 -2.04 2.26
N ASN A 163 15.49 -2.16 1.16
CA ASN A 163 14.93 -2.38 -0.16
C ASN A 163 14.60 -3.86 -0.37
N TYR A 164 13.69 -4.16 -1.30
CA TYR A 164 13.53 -5.51 -1.79
C TYR A 164 14.85 -6.02 -2.43
N SER A 165 15.10 -7.33 -2.41
CA SER A 165 16.29 -7.94 -3.04
C SER A 165 16.13 -8.09 -4.55
N HIS A 166 14.96 -8.55 -4.99
CA HIS A 166 14.64 -8.75 -6.40
C HIS A 166 13.29 -8.15 -6.75
N ARG A 167 13.14 -7.81 -8.02
CA ARG A 167 11.90 -7.28 -8.58
C ARG A 167 10.85 -8.37 -8.74
N GLY A 168 9.70 -8.16 -8.12
CA GLY A 168 8.49 -8.95 -8.30
C GLY A 168 7.70 -8.49 -9.52
N THR A 169 6.43 -8.90 -9.59
CA THR A 169 5.48 -8.36 -10.57
C THR A 169 4.12 -8.11 -9.94
N LEU A 170 3.48 -6.96 -10.17
CA LEU A 170 2.08 -6.82 -9.77
C LEU A 170 1.20 -7.71 -10.68
N MET A 171 0.77 -8.86 -10.19
CA MET A 171 -0.06 -9.83 -10.93
C MET A 171 0.50 -10.23 -12.31
N GLY A 172 1.83 -10.29 -12.45
CA GLY A 172 2.49 -10.67 -13.72
C GLY A 172 2.55 -9.56 -14.79
N ILE A 173 2.09 -8.34 -14.46
CA ILE A 173 1.87 -7.25 -15.42
C ILE A 173 3.00 -6.22 -15.44
N GLN A 174 3.65 -5.97 -14.30
CA GLN A 174 4.66 -4.92 -14.13
C GLN A 174 6.02 -5.49 -13.72
N GLY A 175 7.10 -4.82 -14.14
CA GLY A 175 8.45 -5.08 -13.66
C GLY A 175 9.25 -6.07 -14.49
N ASN A 176 10.56 -5.91 -14.47
CA ASN A 176 11.51 -6.91 -14.96
C ASN A 176 11.65 -7.98 -13.87
N TYR A 177 10.76 -8.96 -13.86
CA TYR A 177 10.78 -9.99 -12.83
C TYR A 177 12.16 -10.61 -12.64
N GLY A 178 12.62 -10.68 -11.39
CA GLY A 178 13.90 -11.27 -11.03
C GLY A 178 15.10 -10.35 -11.21
N GLU A 179 14.92 -9.12 -11.69
CA GLU A 179 16.00 -8.11 -11.69
C GLU A 179 16.41 -7.80 -10.25
N ASP A 180 17.72 -7.76 -10.01
CA ASP A 180 18.30 -7.38 -8.72
C ASP A 180 18.00 -5.92 -8.43
N ILE A 181 17.64 -5.64 -7.18
CA ILE A 181 17.44 -4.27 -6.68
C ILE A 181 18.61 -3.95 -5.77
N HIS A 182 19.53 -3.15 -6.29
CA HIS A 182 20.67 -2.64 -5.53
C HIS A 182 20.60 -1.12 -5.48
N LEU A 183 20.08 -0.59 -4.38
CA LEU A 183 19.97 0.84 -4.13
C LEU A 183 20.77 1.21 -2.89
N ASP A 184 21.67 2.18 -3.02
CA ASP A 184 22.50 2.71 -1.95
C ASP A 184 22.08 4.15 -1.60
N TYR A 185 20.90 4.26 -1.00
CA TYR A 185 20.38 5.50 -0.44
C TYR A 185 20.51 5.50 1.08
N LYS A 186 20.83 6.66 1.65
CA LYS A 186 21.04 6.82 3.10
C LYS A 186 19.78 7.18 3.87
N TYR A 187 18.81 7.81 3.20
CA TYR A 187 17.60 8.31 3.81
C TYR A 187 16.36 7.94 3.01
N ALA A 188 15.26 7.76 3.73
CA ALA A 188 13.92 7.68 3.18
C ALA A 188 13.01 8.73 3.82
N ILE A 189 12.40 9.58 3.01
CA ILE A 189 11.37 10.53 3.44
C ILE A 189 10.02 9.88 3.17
N VAL A 190 9.35 9.37 4.20
CA VAL A 190 8.05 8.71 4.11
C VAL A 190 6.94 9.75 4.22
N ILE A 191 6.02 9.74 3.26
CA ILE A 191 4.88 10.65 3.15
C ILE A 191 3.61 9.82 3.28
N ALA A 192 2.73 10.15 4.23
CA ALA A 192 1.47 9.45 4.44
C ALA A 192 0.26 10.38 4.19
N SER A 193 -0.57 10.02 3.23
CA SER A 193 -1.84 10.72 2.94
C SER A 193 -2.96 10.11 3.80
N PRO A 194 -3.64 10.90 4.66
CA PRO A 194 -4.81 10.44 5.37
C PRO A 194 -6.00 10.25 4.42
N LEU A 195 -6.67 9.11 4.53
CA LEU A 195 -7.85 8.78 3.75
C LEU A 195 -9.11 9.42 4.33
N ILE A 196 -10.06 9.72 3.45
CA ILE A 196 -11.33 10.37 3.80
C ILE A 196 -12.15 9.42 4.68
N LYS A 197 -12.29 9.75 5.96
CA LYS A 197 -12.92 8.90 6.98
C LYS A 197 -14.32 8.42 6.57
N ASP A 198 -15.13 9.31 6.02
CA ASP A 198 -16.49 9.02 5.55
C ASP A 198 -16.52 7.94 4.45
N TYR A 199 -15.56 7.96 3.54
CA TYR A 199 -15.43 6.99 2.45
C TYR A 199 -14.95 5.63 3.00
N ILE A 200 -13.98 5.64 3.91
CA ILE A 200 -13.48 4.42 4.57
C ILE A 200 -14.57 3.76 5.41
N ASN A 201 -15.43 4.52 6.08
CA ASN A 201 -16.54 3.98 6.87
C ASN A 201 -17.64 3.32 6.02
N ARG A 202 -17.59 3.42 4.68
CA ARG A 202 -18.44 2.65 3.75
C ARG A 202 -17.81 1.35 3.27
N ALA A 203 -16.60 1.02 3.74
CA ALA A 203 -15.95 -0.26 3.46
C ALA A 203 -16.91 -1.46 3.66
N PRO A 204 -17.10 -2.33 2.64
CA PRO A 204 -16.25 -2.52 1.46
C PRO A 204 -16.81 -1.92 0.15
N HIS A 205 -17.57 -0.83 0.21
CA HIS A 205 -18.14 -0.20 -0.99
C HIS A 205 -17.07 0.54 -1.82
N GLN A 206 -17.45 1.03 -3.00
CA GLN A 206 -16.53 1.63 -3.97
C GLN A 206 -15.93 2.97 -3.50
N GLU A 207 -16.59 3.65 -2.56
CA GLU A 207 -16.08 4.87 -1.93
C GLU A 207 -14.72 4.63 -1.29
N GLU A 208 -14.54 3.50 -0.60
CA GLU A 208 -13.25 3.18 0.02
C GLU A 208 -12.14 3.10 -1.04
N MET A 209 -12.39 2.42 -2.16
CA MET A 209 -11.48 2.35 -3.29
C MET A 209 -11.16 3.72 -3.92
N ILE A 210 -12.13 4.64 -3.97
CA ILE A 210 -11.89 6.01 -4.44
C ILE A 210 -10.92 6.72 -3.49
N ALA A 211 -11.14 6.60 -2.18
CA ALA A 211 -10.28 7.20 -1.17
C ALA A 211 -8.85 6.63 -1.25
N THR A 212 -8.69 5.31 -1.37
CA THR A 212 -7.37 4.68 -1.47
C THR A 212 -6.62 5.08 -2.73
N MET A 213 -7.29 5.12 -3.89
CA MET A 213 -6.69 5.58 -5.15
C MET A 213 -6.29 7.06 -5.09
N ARG A 214 -7.10 7.92 -4.45
CA ARG A 214 -6.74 9.31 -4.17
C ARG A 214 -5.49 9.40 -3.31
N GLY A 215 -5.41 8.62 -2.23
CA GLY A 215 -4.25 8.60 -1.34
C GLY A 215 -2.96 8.20 -2.06
N TYR A 216 -3.00 7.17 -2.90
CA TYR A 216 -1.84 6.79 -3.72
C TYR A 216 -1.43 7.87 -4.72
N ALA A 217 -2.40 8.50 -5.40
CA ALA A 217 -2.11 9.57 -6.35
C ALA A 217 -1.47 10.80 -5.67
N GLU A 218 -1.95 11.14 -4.48
CA GLU A 218 -1.47 12.27 -3.68
C GLU A 218 -0.02 12.05 -3.22
N THR A 219 0.28 10.90 -2.59
CA THR A 219 1.65 10.61 -2.14
C THR A 219 2.63 10.50 -3.30
N THR A 220 2.24 9.86 -4.41
CA THR A 220 3.06 9.75 -5.63
C THR A 220 3.38 11.13 -6.20
N THR A 221 2.39 12.03 -6.26
CA THR A 221 2.57 13.39 -6.81
C THR A 221 3.54 14.19 -5.95
N ILE A 222 3.36 14.19 -4.63
CA ILE A 222 4.19 14.95 -3.69
C ILE A 222 5.61 14.38 -3.65
N ALA A 223 5.77 13.06 -3.56
CA ALA A 223 7.08 12.41 -3.60
C ALA A 223 7.86 12.79 -4.87
N SER A 224 7.19 12.81 -6.01
CA SER A 224 7.80 13.20 -7.29
C SER A 224 8.25 14.66 -7.32
N GLN A 225 7.51 15.58 -6.68
CA GLN A 225 7.91 16.98 -6.53
C GLN A 225 9.14 17.12 -5.62
N VAL A 226 9.16 16.39 -4.50
CA VAL A 226 10.29 16.35 -3.57
C VAL A 226 11.54 15.77 -4.24
N VAL A 227 11.41 14.71 -5.06
CA VAL A 227 12.51 14.17 -5.87
C VAL A 227 13.11 15.22 -6.78
N MET A 228 12.28 15.96 -7.53
CA MET A 228 12.78 17.01 -8.42
C MET A 228 13.46 18.15 -7.65
N TYR A 229 12.88 18.55 -6.51
CA TYR A 229 13.47 19.56 -5.63
C TYR A 229 14.87 19.14 -5.15
N ILE A 230 15.01 17.92 -4.61
CA ILE A 230 16.30 17.42 -4.12
C ILE A 230 17.33 17.31 -5.26
N LYS A 231 16.90 16.87 -6.45
CA LYS A 231 17.77 16.83 -7.63
C LYS A 231 18.25 18.20 -8.06
N GLU A 232 17.42 19.23 -7.96
CA GLU A 232 17.80 20.61 -8.26
C GLU A 232 18.84 21.16 -7.26
N LEU A 233 18.82 20.68 -6.01
CA LEU A 233 19.86 20.99 -5.00
C LEU A 233 21.19 20.26 -5.25
N GLY A 234 21.26 19.39 -6.26
CA GLY A 234 22.47 18.64 -6.63
C GLY A 234 22.67 17.33 -5.87
N TYR A 235 21.58 16.74 -5.36
CA TYR A 235 21.59 15.44 -4.67
C TYR A 235 20.72 14.42 -5.39
N ASP A 236 21.09 13.15 -5.33
CA ASP A 236 20.29 12.10 -5.96
C ASP A 236 19.06 11.74 -5.11
N ALA A 237 17.97 11.44 -5.81
CA ALA A 237 16.70 11.07 -5.20
C ALA A 237 15.85 10.21 -6.15
N LEU A 238 15.07 9.31 -5.56
CA LEU A 238 14.21 8.36 -6.27
C LEU A 238 12.85 8.24 -5.58
N GLY A 239 11.77 8.25 -6.37
CA GLY A 239 10.43 7.96 -5.86
C GLY A 239 10.24 6.47 -5.59
N ASP A 240 9.67 6.15 -4.42
CA ASP A 240 9.36 4.81 -3.93
C ASP A 240 7.87 4.79 -3.54
N ASP A 241 7.00 4.56 -4.53
CA ASP A 241 5.56 4.83 -4.44
C ASP A 241 4.70 3.75 -5.12
N PHE A 242 3.38 3.96 -5.16
CA PHE A 242 2.40 3.01 -5.70
C PHE A 242 2.72 2.52 -7.12
N LEU A 243 3.37 3.34 -7.94
CA LEU A 243 3.73 2.96 -9.30
C LEU A 243 4.92 2.02 -9.33
N LYS A 244 5.84 2.15 -8.37
CA LYS A 244 7.03 1.31 -8.24
C LYS A 244 7.62 1.40 -6.82
N TYR A 245 7.27 0.44 -5.97
CA TYR A 245 7.88 0.33 -4.64
C TYR A 245 9.23 -0.39 -4.73
N TYR A 246 10.31 0.24 -4.28
CA TYR A 246 11.62 -0.39 -4.08
C TYR A 246 11.78 -0.95 -2.66
N SER A 247 11.03 -0.42 -1.71
CA SER A 247 11.07 -0.85 -0.31
C SER A 247 9.70 -1.35 0.16
N PRO A 248 9.64 -2.31 1.11
CA PRO A 248 8.41 -2.57 1.84
C PRO A 248 8.05 -1.32 2.67
N ILE A 249 7.01 -0.60 2.25
CA ILE A 249 6.69 0.73 2.82
C ILE A 249 6.29 0.70 4.30
N VAL A 250 5.74 -0.42 4.80
CA VAL A 250 5.30 -0.56 6.20
C VAL A 250 6.46 -0.50 7.20
N PRO A 251 7.50 -1.35 7.13
CA PRO A 251 8.64 -1.24 8.04
C PRO A 251 9.38 0.09 7.87
N LEU A 252 9.41 0.65 6.66
CA LEU A 252 10.02 1.95 6.40
C LEU A 252 9.29 3.08 7.13
N ALA A 253 7.95 3.08 7.09
CA ALA A 253 7.12 4.05 7.79
C ALA A 253 7.22 3.93 9.32
N VAL A 254 7.34 2.70 9.85
CA VAL A 254 7.62 2.49 11.28
C VAL A 254 8.99 3.08 11.65
N GLN A 255 10.01 2.81 10.84
CA GLN A 255 11.36 3.33 11.06
C GLN A 255 11.40 4.87 11.02
N ALA A 256 10.58 5.48 10.17
CA ALA A 256 10.47 6.92 9.99
C ALA A 256 9.60 7.61 11.07
N GLY A 257 9.08 6.88 12.07
CA GLY A 257 8.25 7.46 13.12
C GLY A 257 6.83 7.85 12.69
N VAL A 258 6.36 7.41 11.52
CA VAL A 258 4.99 7.73 11.01
C VAL A 258 3.90 7.09 11.88
N GLY A 259 4.19 5.94 12.49
CA GLY A 259 3.26 5.20 13.33
C GLY A 259 3.84 3.88 13.83
N GLN A 260 3.03 3.09 14.53
CA GLN A 260 3.37 1.74 14.98
C GLN A 260 2.67 0.67 14.15
N LEU A 261 3.28 -0.51 14.03
CA LEU A 261 2.65 -1.66 13.37
C LEU A 261 1.46 -2.15 14.20
N GLY A 262 0.25 -2.06 13.65
CA GLY A 262 -0.97 -2.57 14.29
C GLY A 262 -1.27 -4.02 13.94
N ARG A 263 -2.26 -4.60 14.63
CA ARG A 263 -2.74 -5.98 14.43
C ARG A 263 -3.13 -6.34 12.98
N SER A 264 -3.59 -5.37 12.20
CA SER A 264 -3.94 -5.59 10.79
C SER A 264 -2.73 -5.55 9.85
N ASN A 265 -1.50 -5.59 10.37
CA ASN A 265 -0.24 -5.41 9.65
C ASN A 265 -0.14 -4.10 8.84
N MET A 266 -0.90 -3.07 9.28
CA MET A 266 -0.82 -1.71 8.75
C MET A 266 -0.23 -0.80 9.83
N VAL A 267 0.45 0.26 9.39
CA VAL A 267 0.91 1.32 10.28
C VAL A 267 -0.29 2.09 10.82
N VAL A 268 -0.36 2.24 12.14
CA VAL A 268 -1.36 3.05 12.84
C VAL A 268 -0.66 4.30 13.34
N ASN A 269 -1.09 5.46 12.84
CA ASN A 269 -0.70 6.75 13.36
C ASN A 269 -1.60 7.12 14.56
N PRO A 270 -1.08 7.76 15.62
CA PRO A 270 -1.86 8.10 16.83
C PRO A 270 -3.04 9.06 16.57
N VAL A 271 -2.98 9.87 15.51
CA VAL A 271 -4.02 10.84 15.14
C VAL A 271 -4.92 10.30 14.03
N HIS A 272 -4.33 9.73 12.98
CA HIS A 272 -5.06 9.33 11.78
C HIS A 272 -5.40 7.84 11.71
N GLY A 273 -4.91 7.01 12.63
CA GLY A 273 -5.11 5.57 12.62
C GLY A 273 -4.41 4.89 11.45
N ASN A 274 -4.99 3.78 10.97
CA ASN A 274 -4.48 3.02 9.82
C ASN A 274 -5.14 3.39 8.49
N ARG A 275 -6.00 4.43 8.46
CA ARG A 275 -6.65 4.94 7.24
C ARG A 275 -5.72 5.89 6.48
N MET A 276 -4.58 5.38 6.00
CA MET A 276 -3.59 6.17 5.27
C MET A 276 -3.03 5.39 4.08
N LYS A 277 -2.54 6.10 3.06
CA LYS A 277 -1.66 5.55 2.02
C LYS A 277 -0.31 6.22 2.09
N MET A 278 0.74 5.49 1.75
CA MET A 278 2.12 5.92 1.97
C MET A 278 2.92 5.83 0.68
N GLY A 279 3.83 6.77 0.48
CA GLY A 279 4.91 6.71 -0.49
C GLY A 279 6.19 7.23 0.17
N ALA A 280 7.32 7.07 -0.48
CA ALA A 280 8.59 7.57 0.03
C ALA A 280 9.46 8.19 -1.07
N VAL A 281 10.44 8.97 -0.62
CA VAL A 281 11.57 9.43 -1.44
C VAL A 281 12.84 8.87 -0.85
N LEU A 282 13.57 8.06 -1.62
CA LEU A 282 14.89 7.56 -1.26
C LEU A 282 15.93 8.58 -1.71
N THR A 283 16.87 8.98 -0.85
CA THR A 283 17.80 10.06 -1.17
C THR A 283 19.13 9.99 -0.41
N ASN A 284 20.13 10.69 -0.97
CA ASN A 284 21.45 10.90 -0.41
C ASN A 284 21.71 12.34 0.04
N ILE A 285 20.69 13.21 0.02
CA ILE A 285 20.79 14.52 0.68
C ILE A 285 20.95 14.32 2.20
N PRO A 286 21.90 15.00 2.86
CA PRO A 286 22.07 14.88 4.31
C PRO A 286 20.82 15.36 5.06
N LEU A 287 20.31 14.53 5.96
CA LEU A 287 19.11 14.80 6.76
C LEU A 287 19.33 14.36 8.21
N GLU A 288 18.63 15.03 9.12
CA GLU A 288 18.35 14.52 10.46
C GLU A 288 17.13 13.58 10.41
N ALA A 289 17.31 12.35 10.87
CA ALA A 289 16.27 11.32 10.87
C ALA A 289 15.38 11.42 12.11
N ASP A 290 14.12 11.02 11.93
CA ASP A 290 13.18 10.78 13.02
C ASP A 290 13.41 9.40 13.64
N GLU A 291 12.91 9.22 14.86
CA GLU A 291 12.96 7.96 15.58
C GLU A 291 11.62 7.22 15.52
N PRO A 292 11.63 5.87 15.54
CA PRO A 292 10.42 5.09 15.70
C PRO A 292 9.65 5.49 16.96
N ILE A 293 8.33 5.61 16.85
CA ILE A 293 7.48 5.99 17.99
C ILE A 293 6.95 4.76 18.73
N ASP A 294 6.70 4.92 20.03
CA ASP A 294 5.96 3.93 20.82
C ASP A 294 4.93 4.60 21.73
N PHE A 295 3.66 4.51 21.32
CA PHE A 295 2.51 5.02 22.07
C PHE A 295 1.72 3.89 22.74
N GLY A 296 2.26 2.67 22.82
CA GLY A 296 1.60 1.53 23.48
C GLY A 296 0.61 0.76 22.59
N LEU A 297 0.70 0.91 21.26
CA LEU A 297 -0.25 0.30 20.33
C LEU A 297 -0.29 -1.22 20.40
N ASN A 298 0.84 -1.89 20.64
CA ASN A 298 0.89 -3.35 20.65
C ASN A 298 0.01 -3.91 21.78
N GLU A 299 0.17 -3.40 23.00
CA GLU A 299 -0.66 -3.78 24.15
C GLU A 299 -2.14 -3.41 23.93
N PHE A 300 -2.41 -2.23 23.37
CA PHE A 300 -3.77 -1.86 22.99
C PHE A 300 -4.37 -2.86 21.98
N CYS A 301 -3.60 -3.27 20.97
CA CYS A 301 -4.02 -4.23 19.96
C CYS A 301 -4.30 -5.61 20.54
N LYS A 302 -3.56 -6.05 21.58
CA LYS A 302 -3.83 -7.30 22.31
C LYS A 302 -5.22 -7.27 22.95
N LEU A 303 -5.63 -6.14 23.52
CA LEU A 303 -6.95 -5.95 24.14
C LEU A 303 -8.08 -5.73 23.11
N CYS A 304 -7.81 -4.98 22.04
CA CYS A 304 -8.83 -4.48 21.11
C CYS A 304 -9.43 -5.56 20.20
N GLY A 305 -8.60 -6.17 19.35
CA GLY A 305 -9.02 -7.22 18.39
C GLY A 305 -10.06 -6.85 17.32
N LYS A 306 -10.63 -5.63 17.27
CA LYS A 306 -11.76 -5.27 16.40
C LYS A 306 -11.53 -5.55 14.91
N CYS A 307 -10.34 -5.25 14.39
CA CYS A 307 -10.03 -5.52 12.98
C CYS A 307 -10.08 -7.02 12.63
N ALA A 308 -9.66 -7.89 13.55
CA ALA A 308 -9.72 -9.33 13.38
C ALA A 308 -11.15 -9.87 13.52
N GLN A 309 -11.92 -9.32 14.46
CA GLN A 309 -13.33 -9.68 14.67
C GLN A 309 -14.22 -9.33 13.46
N ASN A 310 -13.97 -8.19 12.83
CA ASN A 310 -14.75 -7.71 11.69
C ASN A 310 -14.19 -8.17 10.33
N CYS A 311 -13.04 -8.85 10.28
CA CYS A 311 -12.46 -9.30 9.02
C CYS A 311 -13.35 -10.36 8.36
N PRO A 312 -13.97 -10.08 7.20
CA PRO A 312 -14.97 -10.98 6.62
C PRO A 312 -14.35 -12.29 6.08
N SER A 313 -13.04 -12.34 5.86
CA SER A 313 -12.33 -13.53 5.42
C SER A 313 -11.56 -14.25 6.52
N GLY A 314 -11.57 -13.72 7.76
CA GLY A 314 -10.76 -14.26 8.85
C GLY A 314 -9.25 -14.22 8.55
N ALA A 315 -8.79 -13.27 7.72
CA ALA A 315 -7.39 -13.15 7.33
C ALA A 315 -6.49 -12.63 8.44
N ILE A 316 -7.03 -11.87 9.40
CA ILE A 316 -6.26 -11.27 10.49
C ILE A 316 -6.36 -12.16 11.72
N SER A 317 -5.22 -12.58 12.26
CA SER A 317 -5.16 -13.41 13.46
C SER A 317 -5.73 -12.72 14.71
N LYS A 318 -6.51 -13.49 15.50
CA LYS A 318 -7.03 -13.06 16.81
C LYS A 318 -6.00 -13.24 17.93
N ASP A 319 -5.18 -14.28 17.89
CA ASP A 319 -4.33 -14.64 19.03
C ASP A 319 -2.88 -14.95 18.65
N LYS A 320 -2.63 -15.39 17.41
CA LYS A 320 -1.29 -15.76 16.95
C LYS A 320 -0.43 -14.54 16.66
N LEU A 321 0.48 -14.27 17.59
CA LEU A 321 1.61 -13.37 17.46
C LEU A 321 2.84 -14.14 17.00
N VAL A 322 3.63 -13.53 16.14
CA VAL A 322 4.93 -14.03 15.71
C VAL A 322 5.97 -12.97 16.03
N THR A 323 7.10 -13.41 16.58
CA THR A 323 8.27 -12.56 16.80
C THR A 323 9.39 -13.08 15.93
N GLU A 324 9.76 -12.32 14.92
CA GLU A 324 10.87 -12.60 14.01
C GLU A 324 11.80 -11.40 14.00
N GLU A 325 13.10 -11.63 14.21
CA GLU A 325 14.13 -10.57 14.21
C GLU A 325 13.81 -9.38 15.14
N GLY A 326 13.24 -9.67 16.32
CA GLY A 326 12.85 -8.65 17.29
C GLY A 326 11.61 -7.84 16.90
N LYS A 327 10.93 -8.18 15.80
CA LYS A 327 9.67 -7.56 15.37
C LYS A 327 8.52 -8.50 15.71
N THR A 328 7.58 -7.99 16.50
CA THR A 328 6.36 -8.72 16.87
C THR A 328 5.17 -8.24 16.05
N TYR A 329 4.50 -9.16 15.37
CA TYR A 329 3.31 -8.87 14.55
C TYR A 329 2.29 -10.01 14.61
N TRP A 330 1.06 -9.74 14.16
CA TRP A 330 0.02 -10.74 14.07
C TRP A 330 0.07 -11.45 12.72
N LEU A 331 -0.12 -12.77 12.73
CA LEU A 331 -0.22 -13.51 11.49
C LEU A 331 -1.37 -12.97 10.64
N HIS A 332 -1.09 -12.79 9.36
CA HIS A 332 -2.05 -12.31 8.38
C HIS A 332 -2.02 -13.26 7.18
N ASP A 333 -3.17 -13.80 6.82
CA ASP A 333 -3.35 -14.66 5.65
C ASP A 333 -3.67 -13.79 4.44
N GLU A 334 -2.63 -13.40 3.71
CA GLU A 334 -2.73 -12.52 2.55
C GLU A 334 -3.54 -13.12 1.41
N VAL A 335 -3.61 -14.46 1.32
CA VAL A 335 -4.41 -15.15 0.31
C VAL A 335 -5.90 -15.01 0.61
N LYS A 336 -6.32 -15.23 1.86
CA LYS A 336 -7.72 -15.01 2.29
C LYS A 336 -8.13 -13.55 2.15
N CYS A 337 -7.23 -12.61 2.44
CA CYS A 337 -7.49 -11.18 2.24
C CYS A 337 -7.73 -10.86 0.75
N MET A 338 -6.86 -11.35 -0.13
CA MET A 338 -7.01 -11.14 -1.58
C MET A 338 -8.27 -11.82 -2.14
N LYS A 339 -8.60 -13.04 -1.69
CA LYS A 339 -9.86 -13.72 -2.05
C LYS A 339 -11.08 -12.86 -1.70
N MET A 340 -11.05 -12.15 -0.57
CA MET A 340 -12.11 -11.21 -0.22
C MET A 340 -12.20 -10.05 -1.21
N TRP A 341 -11.09 -9.40 -1.55
CA TRP A 341 -11.06 -8.30 -2.53
C TRP A 341 -11.72 -8.70 -3.84
N MET A 342 -11.41 -9.90 -4.32
CA MET A 342 -12.02 -10.46 -5.52
C MET A 342 -13.54 -10.63 -5.35
N LYS A 343 -13.98 -11.17 -4.20
CA LYS A 343 -15.40 -11.37 -3.87
C LYS A 343 -16.18 -10.05 -3.81
N VAL A 344 -15.66 -9.03 -3.12
CA VAL A 344 -16.33 -7.71 -2.96
C VAL A 344 -16.09 -6.77 -4.14
N LYS A 345 -15.12 -7.08 -5.01
CA LYS A 345 -14.73 -6.29 -6.20
C LYS A 345 -14.24 -4.88 -5.85
N THR A 346 -13.63 -4.73 -4.69
CA THR A 346 -12.98 -3.53 -4.14
C THR A 346 -11.73 -3.96 -3.37
N ASP A 347 -11.00 -3.03 -2.77
CA ASP A 347 -9.90 -3.25 -1.84
C ASP A 347 -10.35 -3.46 -0.38
N CYS A 348 -11.66 -3.65 -0.17
CA CYS A 348 -12.31 -4.00 1.09
C CYS A 348 -12.23 -2.94 2.19
N GLY A 349 -11.07 -2.66 2.76
CA GLY A 349 -10.88 -1.63 3.80
C GLY A 349 -11.60 -1.81 5.14
N ILE A 350 -12.26 -2.94 5.42
CA ILE A 350 -13.02 -3.14 6.67
C ILE A 350 -12.12 -3.07 7.92
N CYS A 351 -10.88 -3.53 7.82
CA CYS A 351 -9.91 -3.41 8.90
C CYS A 351 -9.52 -1.95 9.19
N MET A 352 -9.55 -1.07 8.19
CA MET A 352 -9.33 0.37 8.38
C MET A 352 -10.51 1.03 9.11
N SER A 353 -11.75 0.76 8.68
CA SER A 353 -12.95 1.32 9.33
C SER A 353 -13.21 0.77 10.74
N SER A 354 -12.69 -0.43 11.04
CA SER A 354 -12.84 -1.05 12.37
C SER A 354 -11.85 -0.55 13.42
N CYS A 355 -10.77 0.14 13.03
CA CYS A 355 -9.74 0.58 13.96
C CYS A 355 -10.23 1.80 14.77
N PRO A 356 -10.15 1.79 16.13
CA PRO A 356 -10.52 2.95 16.95
C PRO A 356 -9.76 4.22 16.57
N PHE A 357 -8.45 4.10 16.30
CA PHE A 357 -7.62 5.24 15.88
C PHE A 357 -8.05 5.84 14.54
N SER A 358 -8.61 5.04 13.62
CA SER A 358 -9.16 5.56 12.37
C SER A 358 -10.44 6.38 12.59
N GLN A 359 -11.14 6.14 13.71
CA GLN A 359 -12.29 6.92 14.13
C GLN A 359 -11.92 8.18 14.93
N GLY A 360 -10.66 8.32 15.33
CA GLY A 360 -10.17 9.41 16.17
C GLY A 360 -10.34 9.08 17.65
N VAL A 361 -9.21 9.11 18.37
CA VAL A 361 -9.13 8.90 19.82
C VAL A 361 -8.66 10.21 20.46
N ASN A 362 -9.16 10.51 21.66
CA ASN A 362 -8.70 11.68 22.43
C ASN A 362 -7.18 11.58 22.65
N GLN A 363 -6.42 12.58 22.21
CA GLN A 363 -4.96 12.58 22.25
C GLN A 363 -4.40 12.62 23.67
N GLU A 364 -5.12 13.17 24.65
CA GLU A 364 -4.73 13.10 26.06
C GLU A 364 -4.72 11.65 26.56
N LEU A 365 -5.71 10.85 26.14
CA LEU A 365 -5.77 9.43 26.45
C LEU A 365 -4.67 8.65 25.71
N VAL A 366 -4.40 8.98 24.44
CA VAL A 366 -3.31 8.34 23.68
C VAL A 366 -1.95 8.58 24.35
N ASN A 367 -1.69 9.81 24.83
CA ASN A 367 -0.46 10.16 25.52
C ASN A 367 -0.28 9.42 26.86
N GLN A 368 -1.39 9.00 27.49
CA GLN A 368 -1.38 8.24 28.74
C GLN A 368 -1.53 6.73 28.54
N MET A 369 -1.72 6.27 27.29
CA MET A 369 -2.09 4.89 26.99
C MET A 369 -0.95 3.91 27.25
N LYS A 370 0.29 4.32 26.97
CA LYS A 370 1.46 3.43 27.08
C LYS A 370 1.61 2.90 28.52
N ASN A 371 1.65 1.58 28.65
CA ASN A 371 1.73 0.85 29.92
C ASN A 371 0.56 1.12 30.89
N ASN A 372 -0.61 1.55 30.38
CA ASN A 372 -1.79 1.86 31.18
C ASN A 372 -3.04 1.13 30.65
N PRO A 373 -3.28 -0.13 31.08
CA PRO A 373 -4.42 -0.92 30.64
C PRO A 373 -5.78 -0.28 30.92
N GLU A 374 -5.91 0.51 31.99
CA GLU A 374 -7.14 1.22 32.36
C GLU A 374 -7.50 2.28 31.32
N VAL A 375 -6.51 3.08 30.89
CA VAL A 375 -6.70 4.06 29.81
C VAL A 375 -7.00 3.36 28.48
N MET A 376 -6.33 2.25 28.17
CA MET A 376 -6.65 1.44 26.99
C MET A 376 -8.10 0.94 26.99
N LYS A 377 -8.57 0.42 28.13
CA LYS A 377 -9.97 -0.03 28.30
C LYS A 377 -10.95 1.12 28.16
N LYS A 378 -10.67 2.28 28.76
CA LYS A 378 -11.49 3.49 28.60
C LYS A 378 -11.62 3.90 27.13
N ILE A 379 -10.53 3.92 26.37
CA ILE A 379 -10.56 4.21 24.92
C ILE A 379 -11.47 3.20 24.19
N LEU A 380 -11.36 1.90 24.52
CA LEU A 380 -12.18 0.86 23.91
C LEU A 380 -13.67 0.96 24.27
N GLU A 381 -13.98 1.33 25.51
CA GLU A 381 -15.33 1.56 26.00
C GLU A 381 -15.97 2.78 25.31
N GLU A 382 -15.25 3.89 25.20
CA GLU A 382 -15.70 5.09 24.48
C GLU A 382 -15.96 4.79 23.00
N ASP A 383 -15.04 4.08 22.34
CA ASP A 383 -15.17 3.67 20.94
C ASP A 383 -16.33 2.68 20.74
N HIS A 384 -16.49 1.70 21.63
CA HIS A 384 -17.59 0.73 21.58
C HIS A 384 -18.95 1.38 21.85
N LYS A 385 -19.04 2.30 22.82
CA LYS A 385 -20.27 3.05 23.10
C LYS A 385 -20.71 3.88 21.89
N LYS A 386 -19.76 4.45 21.15
CA LYS A 386 -20.05 5.33 20.01
C LYS A 386 -20.30 4.56 18.70
N TYR A 387 -19.54 3.50 18.44
CA TYR A 387 -19.53 2.84 17.13
C TYR A 387 -19.82 1.33 17.18
N GLY A 388 -20.04 0.75 18.36
CA GLY A 388 -20.29 -0.67 18.55
C GLY A 388 -19.14 -1.53 18.00
N LYS A 389 -19.48 -2.41 17.04
CA LYS A 389 -18.50 -3.28 16.36
C LYS A 389 -17.59 -2.51 15.40
N ARG A 390 -18.15 -1.57 14.64
CA ARG A 390 -17.45 -0.68 13.72
C ARG A 390 -18.37 0.46 13.28
N ASN A 391 -17.78 1.58 12.90
CA ASN A 391 -18.50 2.68 12.26
C ASN A 391 -18.75 2.35 10.78
N TYR A 392 -19.87 1.67 10.48
CA TYR A 392 -20.25 1.31 9.11
C TYR A 392 -21.41 2.18 8.62
N ILE A 393 -21.18 2.88 7.53
CA ILE A 393 -22.20 3.64 6.82
C ILE A 393 -22.65 2.78 5.64
N LYS A 394 -23.95 2.45 5.61
CA LYS A 394 -24.53 1.57 4.58
C LYS A 394 -24.96 2.36 3.35
N GLU A 395 -25.31 3.62 3.54
CA GLU A 395 -25.86 4.50 2.52
C GLU A 395 -24.76 4.91 1.54
N PRO A 396 -24.86 4.54 0.25
CA PRO A 396 -23.86 4.93 -0.74
C PRO A 396 -23.86 6.44 -0.97
N LEU A 397 -22.71 6.99 -1.34
CA LEU A 397 -22.64 8.37 -1.81
C LEU A 397 -23.26 8.50 -3.21
N PRO A 398 -23.82 9.67 -3.56
CA PRO A 398 -24.38 9.90 -4.90
C PRO A 398 -23.40 9.56 -6.04
N ILE A 399 -22.09 9.76 -5.82
CA ILE A 399 -21.04 9.48 -6.81
C ILE A 399 -20.93 7.99 -7.20
N VAL A 400 -21.41 7.07 -6.36
CA VAL A 400 -21.41 5.62 -6.65
C VAL A 400 -22.81 5.07 -6.94
N ASN A 401 -23.82 5.93 -6.99
CA ASN A 401 -25.23 5.58 -7.17
C ASN A 401 -25.89 6.39 -8.31
N LEU A 402 -25.12 6.70 -9.36
CA LEU A 402 -25.63 7.15 -10.65
C LEU A 402 -26.49 6.01 -11.23
N LYS A 403 -27.77 6.30 -11.42
CA LYS A 403 -28.80 5.42 -11.98
C LYS A 403 -28.73 5.38 -13.50
#